data_AF-A0A7R8CHM9-F1
#
_entry.id   AF-A0A7R8CHM9-F1
#
_cell.length_a   1.000
_cell.length_b   1.000
_cell.length_c   1.000
_cell.angle_alpha   90.00
_cell.angle_beta   90.00
_cell.angle_gamma   90.00
#
_symmetry.space_group_name_H-M   'P 1'
#
loop_
_entity.id
_entity.type
_entity.pdbx_description
1 polymer ?
#
loop_
_entity_poly.entity_id
_entity_poly.type
_entity_poly.pdbx_seq_one_letter_code
_entity_poly.pdbx_strand_id
1 'polypeptide(L)'
;MTKLFSKRLVTSLQPLFPTSITTSFFPWSLERKLCNNMTSSFSKMDIPTAMTHSPNPSASTVFVSAAFRFGHSLLPSTIERWSKTHRYIGSQRLSEMLQQPYDLYKAGWADNYLMGLVNQVAQALDDSLSQEVTNHLFQEPGKKFGLDLAALNIQRAREHGVPGYNGWREWCGLPKIHRWSDLRGLMSNSSVHGYASIYESPR
;
A
#
# COMPACT_ATOMS: atom_id res chain seq x y z
N MET A 1 26.11 0.14 -26.44
CA MET A 1 26.52 -0.77 -25.33
C MET A 1 25.78 -0.52 -24.00
N THR A 2 25.19 0.66 -23.77
CA THR A 2 24.54 1.04 -22.49
C THR A 2 23.24 0.28 -22.17
N LYS A 3 22.42 -0.06 -23.18
CA LYS A 3 21.16 -0.82 -22.99
C LYS A 3 21.36 -2.29 -22.57
N LEU A 4 22.47 -2.93 -22.99
CA LEU A 4 22.77 -4.32 -22.65
C LEU A 4 23.28 -4.47 -21.21
N PHE A 5 24.07 -3.50 -20.76
CA PHE A 5 24.61 -3.46 -19.40
C PHE A 5 23.50 -3.21 -18.36
N SER A 6 22.58 -2.31 -18.66
CA SER A 6 21.40 -2.03 -17.83
C SER A 6 20.48 -3.25 -17.67
N LYS A 7 20.20 -3.98 -18.76
CA LYS A 7 19.41 -5.22 -18.66
C LYS A 7 20.10 -6.26 -17.78
N ARG A 8 21.39 -6.54 -18.00
CA ARG A 8 22.14 -7.53 -17.18
C ARG A 8 22.19 -7.16 -15.70
N LEU A 9 22.35 -5.88 -15.37
CA LEU A 9 22.34 -5.40 -13.98
C LEU A 9 20.96 -5.58 -13.32
N VAL A 10 19.89 -5.18 -14.01
CA VAL A 10 18.51 -5.37 -13.51
C VAL A 10 18.18 -6.86 -13.36
N THR A 11 18.63 -7.71 -14.28
CA THR A 11 18.44 -9.17 -14.19
C THR A 11 19.23 -9.76 -13.01
N SER A 12 20.41 -9.23 -12.68
CA SER A 12 21.21 -9.65 -11.52
C SER A 12 20.63 -9.21 -10.17
N LEU A 13 19.85 -8.12 -10.14
CA LEU A 13 19.14 -7.65 -8.94
C LEU A 13 17.75 -8.29 -8.77
N GLN A 14 17.18 -8.85 -9.84
CA GLN A 14 15.91 -9.56 -9.84
C GLN A 14 15.74 -10.63 -8.73
N PRO A 15 16.74 -11.45 -8.36
CA PRO A 15 16.62 -12.39 -7.23
C PRO A 15 16.59 -11.71 -5.84
N LEU A 16 17.02 -10.45 -5.73
CA LEU A 16 17.00 -9.72 -4.45
C LEU A 16 15.60 -9.19 -4.10
N PHE A 17 14.76 -8.89 -5.10
CA PHE A 17 13.41 -8.39 -4.88
C PHE A 17 12.51 -9.40 -4.13
N PRO A 18 12.39 -10.68 -4.55
CA PRO A 18 11.64 -11.69 -3.79
C PRO A 18 12.19 -11.89 -2.38
N THR A 19 13.52 -11.82 -2.23
CA THR A 19 14.20 -12.01 -0.96
C THR A 19 13.87 -10.88 0.01
N SER A 20 13.98 -9.62 -0.40
CA SER A 20 13.64 -8.46 0.45
C SER A 20 12.15 -8.45 0.84
N ILE A 21 11.25 -8.78 -0.09
CA ILE A 21 9.80 -8.84 0.18
C ILE A 21 9.48 -9.92 1.23
N THR A 22 10.02 -11.13 1.06
CA THR A 22 9.70 -12.27 1.93
C THR A 22 10.36 -12.18 3.31
N THR A 23 11.58 -11.64 3.39
CA THR A 23 12.34 -11.59 4.64
C THR A 23 12.09 -10.34 5.47
N SER A 24 11.70 -9.22 4.84
CA SER A 24 11.58 -7.92 5.53
C SER A 24 10.15 -7.37 5.48
N PHE A 25 9.57 -7.23 4.29
CA PHE A 25 8.29 -6.54 4.12
C PHE A 25 7.09 -7.32 4.69
N PHE A 26 6.93 -8.60 4.31
CA PHE A 26 5.80 -9.40 4.80
C PHE A 26 5.81 -9.58 6.33
N PRO A 27 6.95 -9.92 6.97
CA PRO A 27 7.02 -10.01 8.43
C PRO A 27 6.70 -8.70 9.16
N TRP A 28 6.97 -7.55 8.53
CA TRP A 28 6.64 -6.24 9.09
C TRP A 28 5.16 -5.89 8.91
N SER A 29 4.60 -6.14 7.72
CA SER A 29 3.23 -5.76 7.36
C SER A 29 2.14 -6.68 7.95
N LEU A 30 2.48 -7.92 8.26
CA LEU A 30 1.54 -8.93 8.74
C LEU A 30 1.83 -9.24 10.20
N GLU A 31 0.77 -9.43 11.00
CA GLU A 31 0.96 -9.86 12.39
C GLU A 31 1.73 -11.19 12.45
N ARG A 32 2.60 -11.37 13.45
CA ARG A 32 3.41 -12.60 13.61
C ARG A 32 2.60 -13.90 13.57
N LYS A 33 1.34 -13.89 14.05
CA LYS A 33 0.44 -15.06 13.99
C LYS A 33 -0.06 -15.36 12.57
N LEU A 34 -0.37 -14.31 11.80
CA LEU A 34 -0.74 -14.41 10.38
C LEU A 34 0.46 -14.81 9.53
N CYS A 35 1.65 -14.26 9.80
CA CYS A 35 2.90 -14.74 9.24
C CYS A 35 3.07 -16.22 9.54
N ASN A 36 3.04 -16.69 10.79
CA ASN A 36 3.24 -18.11 11.09
C ASN A 36 2.20 -19.05 10.46
N ASN A 37 0.96 -18.60 10.24
CA ASN A 37 -0.06 -19.38 9.52
C ASN A 37 0.12 -19.36 8.00
N MET A 38 0.62 -18.25 7.46
CA MET A 38 1.10 -18.20 6.07
C MET A 38 2.36 -19.05 5.93
N THR A 39 3.35 -18.92 6.81
CA THR A 39 4.55 -19.74 6.87
C THR A 39 4.18 -21.20 7.07
N SER A 40 3.14 -21.58 7.81
CA SER A 40 2.70 -22.98 7.94
C SER A 40 1.94 -23.47 6.70
N SER A 41 1.22 -22.59 6.00
CA SER A 41 0.71 -22.87 4.64
C SER A 41 1.85 -22.96 3.61
N PHE A 42 2.92 -22.19 3.79
CA PHE A 42 4.18 -22.26 3.06
C PHE A 42 5.10 -23.39 3.57
N SER A 43 4.88 -23.95 4.76
CA SER A 43 5.62 -25.12 5.28
C SER A 43 5.00 -26.41 4.78
N LYS A 44 3.70 -26.35 4.46
CA LYS A 44 3.02 -27.34 3.61
C LYS A 44 3.34 -27.14 2.13
N MET A 45 4.04 -26.06 1.78
CA MET A 45 4.55 -25.80 0.45
C MET A 45 6.07 -25.83 0.52
N ASP A 46 6.60 -27.05 0.70
CA ASP A 46 8.02 -27.37 0.63
C ASP A 46 8.76 -26.38 -0.28
N ILE A 47 9.88 -25.85 0.20
CA ILE A 47 10.89 -25.23 -0.67
C ILE A 47 11.04 -26.16 -1.86
N PRO A 48 10.65 -25.77 -3.10
CA PRO A 48 10.44 -26.78 -4.12
C PRO A 48 11.79 -27.24 -4.67
N THR A 49 12.35 -28.28 -4.06
CA THR A 49 12.62 -29.47 -4.86
C THR A 49 11.29 -30.19 -5.06
N ALA A 50 10.70 -29.95 -6.23
CA ALA A 50 9.45 -30.51 -6.79
C ALA A 50 8.22 -29.59 -6.75
N MET A 51 7.88 -29.06 -7.93
CA MET A 51 6.56 -28.53 -8.27
C MET A 51 5.54 -29.67 -8.20
N THR A 52 4.86 -29.85 -7.08
CA THR A 52 3.74 -30.80 -6.95
C THR A 52 2.43 -30.02 -6.76
N HIS A 53 1.51 -30.20 -7.71
CA HIS A 53 0.38 -29.33 -8.09
C HIS A 53 0.78 -27.94 -8.58
N SER A 54 0.51 -27.65 -9.86
CA SER A 54 0.65 -26.30 -10.44
C SER A 54 -0.19 -25.29 -9.63
N PRO A 55 0.40 -24.48 -8.74
CA PRO A 55 -0.34 -23.49 -8.01
C PRO A 55 -0.68 -22.36 -8.99
N ASN A 56 -1.91 -21.88 -8.99
CA ASN A 56 -2.28 -20.78 -9.88
C ASN A 56 -1.48 -19.51 -9.50
N PRO A 57 -0.57 -19.02 -10.36
CA PRO A 57 0.28 -17.87 -10.04
C PRO A 57 -0.44 -16.53 -10.25
N SER A 58 -1.71 -16.54 -10.70
CA SER A 58 -2.46 -15.31 -10.95
C SER A 58 -2.73 -14.55 -9.66
N ALA A 59 -2.47 -13.24 -9.66
CA ALA A 59 -2.93 -12.37 -8.60
C ALA A 59 -4.47 -12.33 -8.59
N SER A 60 -5.08 -12.52 -7.41
CA SER A 60 -6.54 -12.44 -7.30
C SER A 60 -7.03 -11.01 -7.53
N THR A 61 -8.20 -10.88 -8.14
CA THR A 61 -8.82 -9.57 -8.42
C THR A 61 -8.89 -8.72 -7.17
N VAL A 62 -9.23 -9.31 -6.04
CA VAL A 62 -9.41 -8.63 -4.74
C VAL A 62 -8.09 -8.13 -4.17
N PHE A 63 -7.02 -8.88 -4.37
CA PHE A 63 -5.68 -8.44 -3.97
C PHE A 63 -5.31 -7.16 -4.73
N VAL A 64 -5.52 -7.11 -6.04
CA VAL A 64 -5.12 -5.99 -6.91
C VAL A 64 -6.07 -4.79 -6.81
N SER A 65 -7.38 -5.04 -6.69
CA SER A 65 -8.40 -3.99 -6.71
C SER A 65 -8.64 -3.36 -5.35
N ALA A 66 -8.42 -4.09 -4.25
CA ALA A 66 -8.74 -3.65 -2.88
C ALA A 66 -7.60 -3.87 -1.89
N ALA A 67 -7.20 -5.12 -1.60
CA ALA A 67 -6.39 -5.43 -0.42
C ALA A 67 -5.00 -4.78 -0.43
N PHE A 68 -4.27 -4.84 -1.57
CA PHE A 68 -2.92 -4.28 -1.67
C PHE A 68 -2.89 -2.74 -1.68
N ARG A 69 -4.06 -2.07 -1.59
CA ARG A 69 -4.17 -0.61 -1.50
C ARG A 69 -4.07 -0.07 -0.08
N PHE A 70 -3.89 -0.94 0.92
CA PHE A 70 -3.54 -0.49 2.27
C PHE A 70 -2.30 0.42 2.26
N GLY A 71 -1.39 0.24 1.31
CA GLY A 71 -0.22 1.12 1.14
C GLY A 71 -0.56 2.58 0.88
N HIS A 72 -1.78 2.91 0.43
CA HIS A 72 -2.19 4.31 0.27
C HIS A 72 -2.35 5.07 1.59
N SER A 73 -2.61 4.40 2.72
CA SER A 73 -2.63 5.08 4.03
C SER A 73 -1.22 5.33 4.58
N LEU A 74 -0.22 4.61 4.09
CA LEU A 74 1.19 4.81 4.43
C LEU A 74 1.82 6.01 3.71
N LEU A 75 1.07 6.69 2.82
CA LEU A 75 1.56 7.83 2.06
C LEU A 75 1.67 9.08 2.95
N PRO A 76 2.86 9.68 3.09
CA PRO A 76 3.03 10.93 3.83
C PRO A 76 2.45 12.12 3.06
N SER A 77 2.05 13.15 3.80
CA SER A 77 1.62 14.42 3.21
C SER A 77 2.78 15.19 2.56
N THR A 78 4.01 14.95 3.02
CA THR A 78 5.21 15.56 2.46
C THR A 78 6.35 14.56 2.34
N ILE A 79 7.14 14.66 1.29
CA ILE A 79 8.38 13.90 1.11
C ILE A 79 9.55 14.78 1.52
N GLU A 80 10.39 14.27 2.41
CA GLU A 80 11.53 15.00 2.95
C GLU A 80 12.79 14.81 2.10
N ARG A 81 13.64 15.84 2.12
CA ARG A 81 14.98 15.84 1.54
C ARG A 81 16.01 15.97 2.65
N TRP A 82 16.99 15.09 2.60
CA TRP A 82 18.05 14.99 3.61
C TRP A 82 19.42 15.06 2.97
N SER A 83 20.41 15.62 3.66
CA SER A 83 21.78 15.67 3.18
C SER A 83 22.47 14.31 3.34
N LYS A 84 23.61 14.15 2.65
CA LYS A 84 24.53 13.00 2.83
C LYS A 84 25.06 12.88 4.27
N THR A 85 24.94 13.94 5.07
CA THR A 85 25.31 13.99 6.49
C THR A 85 24.11 13.79 7.42
N HIS A 86 23.01 13.25 6.92
CA HIS A 86 21.77 13.02 7.68
C HIS A 86 21.22 14.29 8.34
N ARG A 87 21.26 15.42 7.63
CA ARG A 87 20.63 16.67 8.07
C ARG A 87 19.42 16.99 7.20
N TYR A 88 18.31 17.35 7.83
CA TYR A 88 17.12 17.82 7.14
C TYR A 88 17.44 19.07 6.28
N ILE A 89 17.02 19.04 5.01
CA ILE A 89 17.20 20.14 4.05
C ILE A 89 15.87 20.86 3.80
N GLY A 90 14.79 20.11 3.69
CA GLY A 90 13.46 20.63 3.37
C GLY A 90 12.50 19.51 2.97
N SER A 91 11.28 19.86 2.58
CA SER A 91 10.29 18.89 2.10
C SER A 91 9.44 19.44 0.96
N GLN A 92 8.77 18.55 0.26
CA GLN A 92 7.85 18.82 -0.84
C GLN A 92 6.52 18.16 -0.55
N ARG A 93 5.41 18.81 -0.92
CA ARG A 93 4.08 18.21 -0.80
C ARG A 93 3.94 17.05 -1.78
N LEU A 94 3.30 15.96 -1.34
CA LEU A 94 3.15 14.79 -2.21
C LEU A 94 2.36 15.13 -3.48
N SER A 95 1.31 15.96 -3.38
CA SER A 95 0.50 16.37 -4.54
C SER A 95 1.30 17.10 -5.63
N GLU A 96 2.36 17.83 -5.26
CA GLU A 96 3.24 18.56 -6.18
C GLU A 96 4.28 17.66 -6.86
N MET A 97 4.41 16.40 -6.43
CA MET A 97 5.39 15.45 -6.96
C MET A 97 4.76 14.41 -7.89
N LEU A 98 3.46 14.15 -7.75
CA LEU A 98 2.74 13.14 -8.52
C LEU A 98 2.69 13.51 -10.01
N GLN A 99 3.30 12.67 -10.86
CA GLN A 99 3.46 12.91 -12.30
C GLN A 99 4.25 14.19 -12.66
N GLN A 100 5.02 14.73 -11.72
CA GLN A 100 5.79 15.96 -11.89
C GLN A 100 7.28 15.72 -11.59
N PRO A 101 8.06 15.15 -12.53
CA PRO A 101 9.46 14.75 -12.28
C PRO A 101 10.45 15.93 -12.25
N TYR A 102 9.98 17.18 -12.23
CA TYR A 102 10.80 18.38 -12.38
C TYR A 102 11.91 18.48 -11.34
N ASP A 103 11.64 18.04 -10.11
CA ASP A 103 12.62 18.03 -9.04
C ASP A 103 13.79 17.08 -9.29
N LEU A 104 13.57 15.96 -9.99
CA LEU A 104 14.62 14.97 -10.25
C LEU A 104 15.67 15.49 -11.24
N TYR A 105 15.35 16.53 -12.01
CA TYR A 105 16.31 17.20 -12.90
C TYR A 105 17.22 18.21 -12.17
N LYS A 106 16.89 18.58 -10.92
CA LYS A 106 17.72 19.48 -10.12
C LYS A 106 18.92 18.70 -9.57
N ALA A 107 20.12 19.25 -9.75
CA ALA A 107 21.35 18.59 -9.33
C ALA A 107 21.32 18.24 -7.82
N GLY A 108 21.58 16.97 -7.49
CA GLY A 108 21.62 16.45 -6.12
C GLY A 108 20.28 16.20 -5.44
N TRP A 109 19.13 16.54 -6.06
CA TRP A 109 17.83 16.35 -5.43
C TRP A 109 17.43 14.87 -5.34
N ALA A 110 17.77 14.06 -6.34
CA ALA A 110 17.54 12.62 -6.29
C ALA A 110 18.27 11.96 -5.10
N ASP A 111 19.56 12.27 -4.90
CA ASP A 111 20.34 11.82 -3.74
C ASP A 111 19.68 12.23 -2.42
N ASN A 112 19.19 13.47 -2.35
CA ASN A 112 18.58 13.99 -1.12
C ASN A 112 17.23 13.33 -0.82
N TYR A 113 16.42 13.01 -1.83
CA TYR A 113 15.20 12.23 -1.66
C TYR A 113 15.50 10.78 -1.26
N LEU A 114 16.56 10.19 -1.82
CA LEU A 114 17.00 8.86 -1.40
C LEU A 114 17.41 8.84 0.08
N MET A 115 18.13 9.87 0.53
CA MET A 115 18.41 10.04 1.97
C MET A 115 17.13 10.29 2.77
N GLY A 116 16.13 10.96 2.19
CA GLY A 116 14.80 11.11 2.78
C GLY A 116 14.12 9.76 3.01
N LEU A 117 14.14 8.85 2.05
CA LEU A 117 13.56 7.50 2.20
C LEU A 117 14.19 6.68 3.33
N VAL A 118 15.43 6.99 3.71
CA VAL A 118 16.14 6.33 4.83
C VAL A 118 15.84 6.99 6.17
N ASN A 119 15.73 8.32 6.21
CA ASN A 119 15.61 9.07 7.47
C ASN A 119 14.16 9.41 7.86
N GLN A 120 13.28 9.58 6.88
CA GLN A 120 11.89 9.94 7.11
C GLN A 120 11.12 8.74 7.67
N VAL A 121 10.39 8.97 8.76
CA VAL A 121 9.51 7.96 9.35
C VAL A 121 8.29 7.75 8.44
N ALA A 122 7.99 6.48 8.15
CA ALA A 122 6.80 6.11 7.38
C ALA A 122 5.52 6.52 8.13
N GLN A 123 4.46 6.88 7.40
CA GLN A 123 3.16 7.11 8.03
C GLN A 123 2.62 5.83 8.65
N ALA A 124 1.88 5.99 9.75
CA ALA A 124 1.18 4.89 10.37
C ALA A 124 0.07 4.37 9.46
N LEU A 125 -0.21 3.07 9.56
CA LEU A 125 -1.36 2.46 8.94
C LEU A 125 -2.61 2.90 9.72
N ASP A 126 -3.25 3.97 9.25
CA ASP A 126 -4.41 4.56 9.90
C ASP A 126 -5.71 4.36 9.09
N ASP A 127 -6.84 4.61 9.75
CA ASP A 127 -8.20 4.58 9.16
C ASP A 127 -8.43 5.69 8.11
N SER A 128 -7.47 6.59 7.91
CA SER A 128 -7.58 7.78 7.04
C SER A 128 -6.43 7.89 6.04
N LEU A 129 -6.71 8.52 4.91
CA LEU A 129 -5.70 8.85 3.90
C LEU A 129 -5.32 10.34 3.98
N SER A 130 -4.09 10.67 3.59
CA SER A 130 -3.63 12.06 3.50
C SER A 130 -4.51 12.90 2.56
N GLN A 131 -4.68 14.18 2.88
CA GLN A 131 -5.39 15.16 2.04
C GLN A 131 -4.73 15.32 0.66
N GLU A 132 -3.43 15.07 0.57
CA GLU A 132 -2.67 15.12 -0.68
C GLU A 132 -3.18 14.14 -1.74
N VAL A 133 -3.82 13.04 -1.32
CA VAL A 133 -4.37 12.02 -2.24
C VAL A 133 -5.89 11.92 -2.19
N THR A 134 -6.58 12.52 -1.21
CA THR A 134 -8.05 12.55 -1.17
C THR A 134 -8.65 13.81 -1.78
N ASN A 135 -7.93 14.93 -1.80
CA ASN A 135 -8.41 16.19 -2.41
C ASN A 135 -7.51 16.71 -3.53
N HIS A 136 -6.26 16.23 -3.59
CA HIS A 136 -5.20 16.81 -4.43
C HIS A 136 -4.51 15.78 -5.32
N LEU A 137 -5.11 14.58 -5.49
CA LEU A 137 -4.53 13.55 -6.35
C LEU A 137 -4.43 14.05 -7.80
N PHE A 138 -3.22 14.06 -8.35
CA PHE A 138 -2.94 14.58 -9.70
C PHE A 138 -3.50 15.99 -9.94
N GLN A 139 -3.48 16.84 -8.90
CA GLN A 139 -3.87 18.23 -9.05
C GLN A 139 -2.97 18.94 -10.07
N GLU A 140 -3.59 19.52 -11.09
CA GLU A 140 -2.87 20.33 -12.07
C GLU A 140 -2.37 21.64 -11.41
N PRO A 141 -1.17 22.12 -11.80
CA PRO A 141 -0.67 23.41 -11.33
C PRO A 141 -1.68 24.54 -11.57
N GLY A 142 -1.99 25.31 -10.52
CA GLY A 142 -2.93 26.43 -10.58
C GLY A 142 -4.41 26.07 -10.38
N LYS A 143 -4.76 24.77 -10.29
CA LYS A 143 -6.11 24.36 -9.86
C LYS A 143 -6.21 24.37 -8.33
N LYS A 144 -7.45 24.37 -7.81
CA LYS A 144 -7.72 24.36 -6.35
C LYS A 144 -7.92 22.95 -5.78
N PHE A 145 -8.29 21.99 -6.62
CA PHE A 145 -8.58 20.61 -6.23
C PHE A 145 -8.11 19.65 -7.33
N GLY A 146 -7.86 18.40 -6.94
CA GLY A 146 -7.57 17.26 -7.80
C GLY A 146 -8.62 16.17 -7.64
N LEU A 147 -8.20 14.92 -7.85
CA LEU A 147 -9.03 13.74 -7.69
C LEU A 147 -9.00 13.22 -6.24
N ASP A 148 -9.91 12.29 -5.94
CA ASP A 148 -9.96 11.58 -4.66
C ASP A 148 -9.60 10.10 -4.85
N LEU A 149 -8.44 9.71 -4.33
CA LEU A 149 -7.94 8.33 -4.38
C LEU A 149 -8.84 7.36 -3.61
N ALA A 150 -9.42 7.76 -2.47
CA ALA A 150 -10.33 6.92 -1.70
C ALA A 150 -11.61 6.64 -2.50
N ALA A 151 -12.20 7.68 -3.09
CA ALA A 151 -13.38 7.54 -3.95
C ALA A 151 -13.10 6.64 -5.16
N LEU A 152 -11.94 6.82 -5.82
CA LEU A 152 -11.51 5.97 -6.94
C LEU A 152 -11.30 4.51 -6.52
N ASN A 153 -10.80 4.24 -5.32
CA ASN A 153 -10.65 2.89 -4.79
C ASN A 153 -12.02 2.23 -4.59
N ILE A 154 -12.98 2.95 -4.01
CA ILE A 154 -14.35 2.46 -3.78
C ILE A 154 -15.05 2.18 -5.11
N GLN A 155 -15.00 3.11 -6.05
CA GLN A 155 -15.61 2.95 -7.37
C GLN A 155 -15.03 1.75 -8.10
N ARG A 156 -13.70 1.61 -8.10
CA ARG A 156 -13.03 0.50 -8.78
C ARG A 156 -13.33 -0.85 -8.13
N ALA A 157 -13.45 -0.91 -6.81
CA ALA A 157 -13.85 -2.14 -6.12
C ALA A 157 -15.26 -2.58 -6.55
N ARG A 158 -16.19 -1.64 -6.73
CA ARG A 158 -17.55 -1.91 -7.24
C ARG A 158 -17.52 -2.41 -8.68
N GLU A 159 -16.74 -1.75 -9.55
CA GLU A 159 -16.57 -2.15 -10.96
C GLU A 159 -16.01 -3.56 -11.11
N HIS A 160 -15.11 -3.97 -10.21
CA HIS A 160 -14.49 -5.30 -10.22
C HIS A 160 -15.34 -6.36 -9.48
N GLY A 161 -16.53 -6.01 -8.99
CA GLY A 161 -17.42 -6.94 -8.29
C GLY A 161 -16.82 -7.50 -6.99
N VAL A 162 -16.00 -6.70 -6.28
CA VAL A 162 -15.42 -7.12 -5.01
C VAL A 162 -16.56 -7.35 -3.99
N PRO A 163 -16.64 -8.53 -3.36
CA PRO A 163 -17.62 -8.80 -2.31
C PRO A 163 -17.54 -7.78 -1.18
N GLY A 164 -18.68 -7.52 -0.53
CA GLY A 164 -18.74 -6.66 0.66
C GLY A 164 -17.89 -7.18 1.82
N TYR A 165 -17.74 -6.36 2.86
CA TYR A 165 -16.89 -6.64 4.01
C TYR A 165 -17.20 -8.01 4.66
N ASN A 166 -18.48 -8.36 4.83
CA ASN A 166 -18.89 -9.65 5.36
C ASN A 166 -18.57 -10.85 4.47
N GLY A 167 -18.58 -10.67 3.15
CA GLY A 167 -18.19 -11.73 2.21
C GLY A 167 -16.72 -12.11 2.41
N TRP A 168 -15.85 -11.11 2.61
CA TRP A 168 -14.44 -11.34 2.92
C TRP A 168 -14.19 -11.90 4.31
N ARG A 169 -14.95 -11.43 5.31
CA ARG A 169 -14.85 -12.00 6.67
C ARG A 169 -15.18 -13.49 6.66
N GLU A 170 -16.28 -13.88 6.03
CA GLU A 170 -16.66 -15.30 5.91
C GLU A 170 -15.60 -16.12 5.16
N TRP A 171 -15.09 -15.60 4.04
CA TRP A 171 -14.03 -16.26 3.29
C TRP A 171 -12.74 -16.47 4.13
N CYS A 172 -12.41 -15.50 5.00
CA CYS A 172 -11.30 -15.59 5.95
C CYS A 172 -11.62 -16.42 7.21
N GLY A 173 -12.81 -17.02 7.33
CA GLY A 173 -13.24 -17.76 8.53
C GLY A 173 -13.55 -16.88 9.75
N LEU A 174 -13.77 -15.57 9.54
CA LEU A 174 -14.13 -14.61 10.56
C LEU A 174 -15.66 -14.50 10.70
N PRO A 175 -16.19 -14.20 11.91
CA PRO A 175 -17.62 -14.06 12.12
C PRO A 175 -18.17 -12.84 11.35
N LYS A 176 -19.36 -13.01 10.78
CA LYS A 176 -20.11 -11.92 10.10
C LYS A 176 -20.55 -10.86 11.11
N ILE A 177 -20.59 -9.63 10.63
CA ILE A 177 -21.09 -8.45 11.33
C ILE A 177 -22.58 -8.32 11.00
N HIS A 178 -23.42 -8.31 12.02
CA HIS A 178 -24.87 -8.17 11.85
C HIS A 178 -25.39 -6.82 12.31
N ARG A 179 -24.68 -6.16 13.22
CA ARG A 179 -25.02 -4.88 13.83
C ARG A 179 -23.78 -3.98 13.85
N TRP A 180 -23.99 -2.67 13.81
CA TRP A 180 -22.91 -1.67 13.95
C TRP A 180 -22.11 -1.84 15.24
N SER A 181 -22.75 -2.37 16.29
CA SER A 181 -22.11 -2.71 17.56
C SER A 181 -20.98 -3.74 17.43
N ASP A 182 -21.06 -4.64 16.46
CA ASP A 182 -20.12 -5.75 16.31
C ASP A 182 -18.77 -5.27 15.73
N LEU A 183 -18.73 -4.04 15.19
CA LEU A 183 -17.52 -3.37 14.73
C LEU A 183 -16.74 -2.70 15.87
N ARG A 184 -17.32 -2.57 17.07
CA ARG A 184 -16.62 -1.98 18.22
C ARG A 184 -15.46 -2.88 18.64
N GLY A 185 -14.27 -2.29 18.78
CA GLY A 185 -13.04 -3.02 19.07
C GLY A 185 -12.35 -3.59 17.82
N LEU A 186 -13.00 -3.57 16.65
CA LEU A 186 -12.36 -3.83 15.36
C LEU A 186 -11.91 -2.54 14.67
N MET A 187 -12.63 -1.44 14.90
CA MET A 187 -12.30 -0.10 14.40
C MET A 187 -12.70 0.96 15.43
N SER A 188 -12.22 2.20 15.21
CA SER A 188 -12.54 3.31 16.10
C SER A 188 -14.04 3.64 16.10
N ASN A 189 -14.57 4.13 17.23
CA ASN A 189 -15.98 4.50 17.33
C ASN A 189 -16.38 5.58 16.31
N SER A 190 -15.47 6.52 16.02
CA SER A 190 -15.65 7.53 14.96
C SER A 190 -15.85 6.88 13.59
N SER A 191 -15.04 5.87 13.25
CA SER A 191 -15.18 5.12 11.99
C SER A 191 -16.52 4.37 11.94
N VAL A 192 -16.93 3.71 13.04
CA VAL A 192 -18.25 3.04 13.12
C VAL A 192 -19.40 4.03 12.87
N HIS A 193 -19.36 5.20 13.51
CA HIS A 193 -20.37 6.24 13.32
C HIS A 193 -20.38 6.78 11.89
N GLY A 194 -19.21 6.97 11.29
CA GLY A 194 -19.08 7.38 9.88
C GLY A 194 -19.67 6.35 8.91
N TYR A 195 -19.43 5.06 9.14
CA TYR A 195 -20.06 4.03 8.31
C TYR A 195 -21.58 3.97 8.50
N ALA A 196 -22.06 4.07 9.73
CA ALA A 196 -23.49 4.02 10.05
C ALA A 196 -24.28 5.23 9.49
N SER A 197 -23.62 6.36 9.20
CA SER A 197 -24.27 7.51 8.57
C SER A 197 -24.36 7.41 7.05
N ILE A 198 -23.54 6.57 6.43
CA ILE A 198 -23.45 6.44 4.97
C ILE A 198 -24.14 5.17 4.46
N TYR A 199 -23.96 4.05 5.14
CA TYR A 199 -24.49 2.75 4.73
C TYR A 199 -25.76 2.42 5.52
N GLU A 200 -26.76 1.89 4.82
CA GLU A 200 -28.03 1.47 5.43
C GLU A 200 -27.83 0.36 6.47
N SER A 201 -26.90 -0.56 6.22
CA SER A 201 -26.61 -1.68 7.11
C SER A 201 -25.14 -2.05 7.09
N PRO A 202 -24.64 -2.73 8.15
CA PRO A 202 -23.25 -3.19 8.21
C PRO A 202 -23.02 -4.48 7.38
N ARG A 203 -24.01 -4.92 6.60
CA ARG A 203 -23.99 -6.22 5.91
C ARG A 203 -23.35 -6.17 4.54
#